data_AF-X0BR80-F1
#
_entry.id   AF-X0BR80-F1
#
_cell.length_a   1.000
_cell.length_b   1.000
_cell.length_c   1.000
_cell.angle_alpha   90.00
_cell.angle_beta   90.00
_cell.angle_gamma   90.00
#
_symmetry.space_group_name_H-M   'P 1'
#
loop_
_entity.id
_entity.type
_entity.pdbx_description
1 polymer ?
#
loop_
_entity_poly.entity_id
_entity_poly.type
_entity_poly.pdbx_seq_one_letter_code
_entity_poly.pdbx_strand_id
1 'polypeptide(L)'
;MISLCYAEMFIPNSTRWRLHLSGVRTGFDRYDLANPHEKVISQFFIEELDYLEAFGSISTFSSALRRHRPISQHATSDDYFKEFTEALYEITVTERTRDNAFRTGKILAGTDMTVWQDKLTRSYDSVCARIDSTPSQDVSLQIGLKSVLKAQYYACLVYSYQALASEAERSVATPPLLDCLYNEIIFMTSWPTESVSHNISFPLFILGTASQLYTEKQVMIERLFTENIAATGFSCNSAVLQFLRDFWNATAAGSTQNWIQYARDNEERISPFIVF
;
A
#
# COMPACT_ATOMS: atom_id res chain seq x y z
N MET A 1 -26.06 15.02 3.28
CA MET A 1 -25.26 15.00 2.04
C MET A 1 -23.91 15.63 2.35
N ILE A 2 -22.90 14.82 2.71
CA ILE A 2 -21.53 15.31 2.86
C ILE A 2 -20.95 15.33 1.45
N SER A 3 -20.92 16.51 0.84
CA SER A 3 -20.29 16.69 -0.47
C SER A 3 -18.79 16.59 -0.28
N LEU A 4 -18.20 15.49 -0.75
CA LEU A 4 -16.79 15.18 -0.64
C LEU A 4 -15.99 16.10 -1.57
N CYS A 5 -15.13 16.97 -1.04
CA CYS A 5 -14.18 17.71 -1.86
C CYS A 5 -13.04 16.77 -2.27
N TYR A 6 -13.13 16.27 -3.50
CA TYR A 6 -12.19 15.33 -4.15
C TYR A 6 -10.71 15.72 -4.01
N ALA A 7 -10.40 17.02 -3.97
CA ALA A 7 -9.02 17.52 -3.96
C ALA A 7 -8.25 17.26 -2.65
N GLU A 8 -8.92 17.20 -1.50
CA GLU A 8 -8.25 17.04 -0.19
C GLU A 8 -8.29 15.62 0.35
N MET A 9 -9.07 14.74 -0.29
CA MET A 9 -9.14 13.30 0.01
C MET A 9 -7.79 12.60 -0.18
N PHE A 10 -6.90 13.19 -0.98
CA PHE A 10 -5.62 12.61 -1.36
C PHE A 10 -4.41 13.21 -0.62
N ILE A 11 -4.62 14.08 0.38
CA ILE A 11 -3.54 14.57 1.26
C ILE A 11 -3.69 13.87 2.62
N PRO A 12 -3.00 12.73 2.84
CA PRO A 12 -3.08 12.00 4.10
C PRO A 12 -2.77 12.91 5.29
N ASN A 13 -3.48 12.68 6.39
CA ASN A 13 -3.31 13.38 7.68
C ASN A 13 -3.53 14.89 7.72
N SER A 14 -3.98 15.54 6.65
CA SER A 14 -4.45 16.93 6.72
C SER A 14 -5.57 17.07 7.75
N THR A 15 -5.68 18.23 8.41
CA THR A 15 -6.75 18.47 9.41
C THR A 15 -8.14 18.29 8.80
N ARG A 16 -8.32 18.74 7.54
CA ARG A 16 -9.57 18.58 6.81
C ARG A 16 -9.85 17.11 6.51
N TRP A 17 -8.86 16.36 6.01
CA TRP A 17 -8.98 14.91 5.80
C TRP A 17 -9.37 14.17 7.08
N ARG A 18 -8.66 14.41 8.20
CA ARG A 18 -8.98 13.77 9.50
C ARG A 18 -10.37 14.13 10.02
N LEU A 19 -10.80 15.38 9.88
CA LEU A 19 -12.16 15.81 10.24
C LEU A 19 -13.22 15.15 9.37
N HIS A 20 -12.99 15.06 8.07
CA HIS A 20 -13.89 14.40 7.13
C HIS A 20 -14.02 12.91 7.43
N LEU A 21 -12.88 12.23 7.59
CA LEU A 21 -12.79 10.82 7.93
C LEU A 21 -13.53 10.52 9.24
N SER A 22 -13.29 11.32 10.28
CA SER A 22 -14.02 11.22 11.55
C SER A 22 -15.52 11.46 11.41
N GLY A 23 -15.93 12.38 10.53
CA GLY A 23 -17.34 12.66 10.24
C GLY A 23 -18.04 11.51 9.53
N VAL A 24 -17.39 10.93 8.52
CA VAL A 24 -17.88 9.74 7.78
C VAL A 24 -18.02 8.56 8.74
N ARG A 25 -17.01 8.29 9.57
CA ARG A 25 -17.07 7.27 10.63
C ARG A 25 -18.24 7.46 11.57
N THR A 26 -18.39 8.67 12.09
CA THR A 26 -19.49 8.99 13.02
C THR A 26 -20.86 8.82 12.35
N GLY A 27 -20.94 9.04 11.03
CA GLY A 27 -22.11 8.73 10.23
C GLY A 27 -22.39 7.23 10.20
N PHE A 28 -21.43 6.42 9.77
CA PHE A 28 -21.59 4.97 9.70
C PHE A 28 -21.88 4.32 11.06
N ASP A 29 -21.23 4.78 12.13
CA ASP A 29 -21.46 4.26 13.49
C ASP A 29 -22.86 4.60 14.06
N ARG A 30 -23.53 5.63 13.53
CA ARG A 30 -24.82 6.13 14.06
C ARG A 30 -26.03 5.80 13.20
N TYR A 31 -25.84 5.50 11.92
CA TYR A 31 -26.94 5.22 11.01
C TYR A 31 -27.10 3.70 10.80
N ASP A 32 -28.14 3.11 11.42
CA ASP A 32 -28.61 1.78 11.03
C ASP A 32 -29.45 1.93 9.76
N LEU A 33 -28.85 1.57 8.62
CA LEU A 33 -29.51 1.68 7.32
C LEU A 33 -30.56 0.57 7.20
N ALA A 34 -31.84 0.89 7.22
CA ALA A 34 -32.90 -0.13 7.11
C ALA A 34 -32.89 -0.88 5.76
N ASN A 35 -32.36 -0.25 4.71
CA ASN A 35 -32.36 -0.79 3.34
C ASN A 35 -31.12 -1.67 3.07
N PRO A 36 -31.30 -2.95 2.68
CA PRO A 36 -30.19 -3.84 2.35
C PRO A 36 -29.26 -3.34 1.24
N HIS A 37 -29.79 -2.64 0.23
CA HIS A 37 -28.98 -2.08 -0.85
C HIS A 37 -28.09 -0.93 -0.37
N GLU A 38 -28.59 -0.10 0.53
CA GLU A 38 -27.81 0.97 1.17
C GLU A 38 -26.75 0.40 2.11
N LYS A 39 -27.02 -0.75 2.76
CA LYS A 39 -26.01 -1.48 3.55
C LYS A 39 -24.84 -1.94 2.68
N VAL A 40 -25.11 -2.55 1.53
CA VAL A 40 -24.05 -3.01 0.60
C VAL A 40 -23.21 -1.86 0.08
N ILE A 41 -23.84 -0.77 -0.36
CA ILE A 41 -23.12 0.43 -0.83
C ILE A 41 -22.29 1.04 0.29
N SER A 42 -22.84 1.12 1.50
CA SER A 42 -22.12 1.68 2.66
C SER A 42 -20.95 0.80 3.07
N GLN A 43 -21.11 -0.52 2.99
CA GLN A 43 -20.05 -1.49 3.25
C GLN A 43 -18.88 -1.31 2.27
N PHE A 44 -19.16 -1.16 0.97
CA PHE A 44 -18.14 -0.85 -0.03
C PHE A 44 -17.37 0.43 0.31
N PHE A 45 -18.08 1.52 0.65
CA PHE A 45 -17.41 2.77 1.03
C PHE A 45 -16.59 2.66 2.32
N ILE A 46 -17.02 1.82 3.27
CA ILE A 46 -16.26 1.53 4.49
C ILE A 46 -14.96 0.78 4.15
N GLU A 47 -15.02 -0.22 3.28
CA GLU A 47 -13.86 -1.00 2.85
C GLU A 47 -12.84 -0.12 2.10
N GLU A 48 -13.31 0.69 1.16
CA GLU A 48 -12.47 1.68 0.45
C GLU A 48 -11.83 2.69 1.40
N LEU A 49 -12.54 3.08 2.47
CA LEU A 49 -12.00 3.98 3.48
C LEU A 49 -10.87 3.33 4.28
N ASP A 50 -11.05 2.07 4.68
CA ASP A 50 -10.04 1.30 5.39
C ASP A 50 -8.79 1.10 4.50
N TYR A 51 -8.96 0.98 3.18
CA TYR A 51 -7.86 0.94 2.19
C TYR A 51 -7.09 2.24 2.10
N LEU A 52 -7.79 3.36 1.90
CA LEU A 52 -7.17 4.68 1.84
C LEU A 52 -6.37 5.00 3.12
N GLU A 53 -6.87 4.58 4.28
CA GLU A 53 -6.14 4.76 5.54
C GLU A 53 -4.87 3.91 5.62
N ALA A 54 -4.95 2.64 5.22
CA ALA A 54 -3.78 1.77 5.24
C ALA A 54 -2.70 2.29 4.30
N PHE A 55 -3.03 2.59 3.04
CA PHE A 55 -2.07 3.13 2.08
C PHE A 55 -1.56 4.53 2.46
N GLY A 56 -2.42 5.39 3.01
CA GLY A 56 -2.01 6.70 3.52
C GLY A 56 -1.09 6.62 4.74
N SER A 57 -1.15 5.55 5.54
CA SER A 57 -0.30 5.37 6.71
C SER A 57 1.16 5.09 6.35
N ILE A 58 1.42 4.48 5.19
CA ILE A 58 2.75 4.07 4.73
C ILE A 58 3.70 5.28 4.59
N SER A 59 3.18 6.40 4.09
CA SER A 59 3.91 7.63 3.80
C SER A 59 3.81 8.69 4.90
N THR A 60 2.99 8.47 5.94
CA THR A 60 2.86 9.42 7.04
C THR A 60 3.73 8.99 8.21
N PHE A 61 4.57 9.91 8.68
CA PHE A 61 5.54 9.67 9.76
C PHE A 61 5.23 10.43 11.06
N SER A 62 4.23 11.33 11.04
CA SER A 62 3.78 12.07 12.22
C SER A 62 3.42 11.16 13.41
N SER A 63 3.73 11.63 14.62
CA SER A 63 3.56 10.90 15.89
C SER A 63 2.11 10.55 16.27
N ALA A 64 1.13 11.02 15.50
CA ALA A 64 -0.30 10.87 15.80
C ALA A 64 -0.99 9.78 14.95
N LEU A 65 -0.28 8.72 14.58
CA LEU A 65 -0.89 7.52 13.98
C LEU A 65 -1.89 6.90 14.96
N ARG A 66 -3.16 7.29 14.81
CA ARG A 66 -4.28 6.57 15.40
C ARG A 66 -4.92 5.77 14.28
N ARG A 67 -4.80 4.43 14.32
CA ARG A 67 -5.87 3.65 13.70
C ARG A 67 -7.12 3.98 14.47
N HIS A 68 -8.15 4.35 13.75
CA HIS A 68 -9.47 4.03 14.23
C HIS A 68 -9.67 2.52 14.05
N ARG A 69 -10.49 1.92 14.91
CA ARG A 69 -10.85 0.50 14.79
C ARG A 69 -11.43 0.27 13.39
N PRO A 70 -11.14 -0.87 12.71
CA PRO A 70 -11.83 -1.22 11.47
C PRO A 70 -13.33 -1.07 11.70
N ILE A 71 -14.00 -0.28 10.86
CA ILE A 71 -15.44 -0.04 11.00
C ILE A 71 -16.17 -1.34 10.65
N SER A 72 -15.62 -2.10 9.69
CA SER A 72 -16.15 -3.41 9.32
C SER A 72 -15.65 -4.51 10.26
N GLN A 73 -16.54 -5.00 11.13
CA GLN A 73 -16.40 -6.32 11.77
C GLN A 73 -16.88 -7.46 10.87
N HIS A 74 -17.36 -7.15 9.66
CA HIS A 74 -17.89 -8.13 8.74
C HIS A 74 -16.84 -8.42 7.66
N ALA A 75 -16.29 -9.63 7.68
CA ALA A 75 -15.67 -10.18 6.51
C ALA A 75 -16.77 -10.34 5.45
N THR A 76 -16.83 -9.42 4.49
CA THR A 76 -17.45 -9.74 3.22
C THR A 76 -16.61 -10.88 2.62
N SER A 77 -17.28 -11.95 2.21
CA SER A 77 -16.66 -13.20 1.73
C SER A 77 -15.70 -12.99 0.54
N ASP A 78 -15.78 -11.83 -0.12
CA ASP A 78 -15.25 -11.62 -1.47
C ASP A 78 -14.11 -10.59 -1.52
N ASP A 79 -13.63 -10.11 -0.38
CA ASP A 79 -12.54 -9.15 -0.34
C ASP A 79 -11.16 -9.84 -0.40
N TYR A 80 -10.57 -9.88 -1.59
CA TYR A 80 -9.27 -10.52 -1.84
C TYR A 80 -8.07 -9.67 -1.38
N PHE A 81 -8.25 -8.38 -1.12
CA PHE A 81 -7.15 -7.46 -0.80
C PHE A 81 -7.06 -7.13 0.69
N LYS A 82 -8.13 -7.38 1.44
CA LYS A 82 -8.21 -7.10 2.88
C LYS A 82 -7.02 -7.62 3.67
N GLU A 83 -6.66 -8.88 3.45
CA GLU A 83 -5.59 -9.52 4.21
C GLU A 83 -4.22 -8.88 3.95
N PHE A 84 -3.99 -8.36 2.73
CA PHE A 84 -2.78 -7.62 2.38
C PHE A 84 -2.79 -6.21 2.97
N THR A 85 -3.90 -5.50 2.87
CA THR A 85 -4.08 -4.17 3.47
C THR A 85 -3.90 -4.21 4.99
N GLU A 86 -4.46 -5.21 5.67
CA GLU A 86 -4.30 -5.40 7.11
C GLU A 86 -2.84 -5.69 7.47
N ALA A 87 -2.16 -6.56 6.71
CA ALA A 87 -0.75 -6.84 6.90
C ALA A 87 0.11 -5.58 6.68
N LEU A 88 -0.15 -4.79 5.65
CA LEU A 88 0.53 -3.52 5.38
C LEU A 88 0.44 -2.58 6.57
N TYR A 89 -0.78 -2.38 7.08
CA TYR A 89 -1.01 -1.53 8.22
C TYR A 89 -0.24 -2.02 9.46
N GLU A 90 -0.29 -3.31 9.75
CA GLU A 90 0.42 -3.89 10.91
C GLU A 90 1.94 -3.76 10.79
N ILE A 91 2.49 -3.95 9.59
CA ILE A 91 3.91 -3.72 9.30
C ILE A 91 4.25 -2.25 9.60
N THR A 92 3.47 -1.31 9.07
CA THR A 92 3.68 0.13 9.30
C THR A 92 3.61 0.49 10.78
N VAL A 93 2.61 0.03 11.52
CA VAL A 93 2.51 0.31 12.98
C VAL A 93 3.67 -0.29 13.75
N THR A 94 4.07 -1.51 13.41
CA THR A 94 5.20 -2.18 14.05
C THR A 94 6.48 -1.38 13.82
N GLU A 95 6.72 -0.93 12.58
CA GLU A 95 7.86 -0.09 12.22
C GLU A 95 7.88 1.20 13.04
N ARG A 96 6.75 1.92 13.10
CA ARG A 96 6.64 3.21 13.80
C ARG A 96 6.81 3.07 15.30
N THR A 97 6.28 1.99 15.87
CA THR A 97 6.43 1.66 17.30
C THR A 97 7.90 1.37 17.63
N ARG A 98 8.59 0.65 16.74
CA ARG A 98 10.01 0.31 16.91
C ARG A 98 10.91 1.55 16.75
N ASP A 99 10.66 2.40 15.76
CA ASP A 99 11.39 3.66 15.58
C ASP A 99 11.23 4.57 16.82
N ASN A 100 10.01 4.74 17.33
CA ASN A 100 9.78 5.50 18.56
C ASN A 100 10.52 4.91 19.76
N ALA A 101 10.49 3.59 19.94
CA ALA A 101 11.22 2.94 21.01
C ALA A 101 12.74 3.13 20.88
N PHE A 102 13.28 3.00 19.67
CA PHE A 102 14.69 3.27 19.36
C PHE A 102 15.08 4.71 19.69
N ARG A 103 14.28 5.71 19.28
CA ARG A 103 14.47 7.13 19.61
C ARG A 103 14.46 7.41 21.11
N THR A 104 13.68 6.65 21.89
CA THR A 104 13.67 6.72 23.36
C THR A 104 14.79 5.93 24.04
N GLY A 105 15.75 5.39 23.28
CA GLY A 105 16.89 4.65 23.80
C GLY A 105 16.59 3.22 24.25
N LYS A 106 15.43 2.65 23.89
CA LYS A 106 15.11 1.26 24.21
C LYS A 106 15.84 0.32 23.24
N ILE A 107 16.53 -0.67 23.80
CA ILE A 107 17.12 -1.77 23.02
C ILE A 107 16.00 -2.73 22.63
N LEU A 108 15.84 -2.94 21.32
CA LEU A 108 14.85 -3.87 20.77
C LEU A 108 15.56 -5.10 20.23
N ALA A 109 14.96 -6.27 20.44
CA ALA A 109 15.35 -7.46 19.73
C ALA A 109 15.11 -7.31 18.21
N GLY A 110 15.88 -8.07 17.42
CA GLY A 110 15.63 -8.23 15.99
C GLY A 110 14.20 -8.70 15.73
N THR A 111 13.62 -8.26 14.62
CA THR A 111 12.32 -8.76 14.19
C THR A 111 12.49 -10.16 13.64
N ASP A 112 11.66 -11.10 14.08
CA ASP A 112 11.56 -12.40 13.42
C ASP A 112 10.78 -12.23 12.11
N MET A 113 11.50 -12.21 11.00
CA MET A 113 10.89 -12.04 9.69
C MET A 113 10.10 -13.26 9.23
N THR A 114 10.33 -14.44 9.80
CA THR A 114 9.59 -15.65 9.44
C THR A 114 8.11 -15.51 9.77
N VAL A 115 7.78 -14.84 10.88
CA VAL A 115 6.40 -14.54 11.27
C VAL A 115 5.66 -13.71 10.21
N TRP A 116 6.34 -12.70 9.65
CA TRP A 116 5.78 -11.83 8.61
C TRP A 116 5.67 -12.53 7.26
N GLN A 117 6.70 -13.31 6.90
CA GLN A 117 6.67 -14.16 5.71
C GLN A 117 5.51 -15.16 5.77
N ASP A 118 5.41 -15.94 6.85
CA ASP A 118 4.36 -16.95 7.03
C ASP A 118 2.96 -16.33 7.03
N LYS A 119 2.81 -15.13 7.60
CA LYS A 119 1.54 -14.40 7.55
C LYS A 119 1.17 -14.04 6.11
N LEU A 120 2.07 -13.39 5.37
CA LEU A 120 1.81 -12.97 4.00
C LEU A 120 1.62 -14.13 3.04
N THR A 121 2.41 -15.20 3.16
CA THR A 121 2.27 -16.42 2.36
C THR A 121 0.93 -17.10 2.61
N ARG A 122 0.52 -17.26 3.88
CA ARG A 122 -0.80 -17.83 4.20
C ARG A 122 -1.95 -16.99 3.66
N SER A 123 -1.85 -15.66 3.74
CA SER A 123 -2.85 -14.77 3.14
C SER A 123 -2.94 -14.99 1.64
N TYR A 124 -1.80 -15.00 0.94
CA TYR A 124 -1.75 -15.23 -0.50
C TYR A 124 -2.32 -16.60 -0.92
N ASP A 125 -1.90 -17.68 -0.26
CA ASP A 125 -2.36 -19.04 -0.55
C ASP A 125 -3.88 -19.18 -0.30
N SER A 126 -4.37 -18.60 0.80
CA SER A 126 -5.81 -18.59 1.14
C SER A 126 -6.63 -17.89 0.07
N VAL A 127 -6.21 -16.69 -0.35
CA VAL A 127 -6.87 -15.91 -1.41
C VAL A 127 -6.85 -16.68 -2.74
N CYS A 128 -5.72 -17.27 -3.12
CA CYS A 128 -5.61 -18.06 -4.34
C CYS A 128 -6.54 -19.27 -4.32
N ALA A 129 -6.63 -19.97 -3.19
CA ALA A 129 -7.55 -21.10 -3.02
C ALA A 129 -9.03 -20.67 -3.13
N ARG A 130 -9.39 -19.47 -2.67
CA ARG A 130 -10.75 -18.91 -2.87
C ARG A 130 -11.04 -18.65 -4.35
N ILE A 131 -10.08 -18.08 -5.08
CA ILE A 131 -10.21 -17.85 -6.53
C ILE A 131 -10.35 -19.18 -7.28
N ASP A 132 -9.53 -20.18 -6.93
CA ASP A 132 -9.58 -21.51 -7.56
C ASP A 132 -10.86 -22.29 -7.28
N SER A 133 -11.48 -22.06 -6.13
CA SER A 133 -12.76 -22.68 -5.76
C SER A 133 -13.99 -21.95 -6.32
N THR A 134 -13.81 -20.75 -6.89
CA THR A 134 -14.89 -19.95 -7.49
C THR A 134 -14.98 -20.22 -8.99
N PRO A 135 -16.07 -20.83 -9.51
CA PRO A 135 -16.21 -21.09 -10.94
C PRO A 135 -16.30 -19.78 -11.72
N SER A 136 -15.25 -19.44 -12.48
CA SER A 136 -15.28 -18.32 -13.44
C SER A 136 -15.54 -18.84 -14.85
N GLN A 137 -16.37 -18.13 -15.61
CA GLN A 137 -16.49 -18.34 -17.05
C GLN A 137 -15.34 -17.68 -17.84
N ASP A 138 -14.57 -16.80 -17.19
CA ASP A 138 -13.45 -16.07 -17.77
C ASP A 138 -12.13 -16.45 -17.07
N VAL A 139 -11.34 -17.28 -17.75
CA VAL A 139 -10.01 -17.73 -17.30
C VAL A 139 -9.00 -16.58 -17.33
N SER A 140 -9.13 -15.65 -18.28
CA SER A 140 -8.23 -14.50 -18.40
C SER A 140 -8.38 -13.56 -17.21
N LEU A 141 -9.62 -13.36 -16.74
CA LEU A 141 -9.89 -12.57 -15.54
C LEU A 141 -9.27 -13.20 -14.28
N GLN A 142 -9.35 -14.53 -14.13
CA GLN A 142 -8.73 -15.22 -12.99
C GLN A 142 -7.20 -15.11 -13.02
N ILE A 143 -6.58 -15.25 -14.20
CA ILE A 143 -5.13 -15.08 -14.36
C ILE A 143 -4.72 -13.65 -14.00
N GLY A 144 -5.46 -12.65 -14.50
CA GLY A 144 -5.22 -11.24 -14.19
C GLY A 144 -5.32 -10.95 -12.68
N LEU A 145 -6.39 -11.41 -12.04
CA LEU A 145 -6.59 -11.22 -10.59
C LEU A 145 -5.46 -11.88 -9.77
N LYS A 146 -5.11 -13.13 -10.07
CA LYS A 146 -4.00 -13.82 -9.39
C LYS A 146 -2.68 -13.11 -9.58
N SER A 147 -2.44 -12.57 -10.77
CA SER A 147 -1.23 -11.82 -11.07
C SER A 147 -1.14 -10.52 -10.25
N VAL A 148 -2.24 -9.77 -10.15
CA VAL A 148 -2.32 -8.59 -9.28
C VAL A 148 -2.04 -8.95 -7.82
N LEU A 149 -2.66 -10.02 -7.31
CA LEU A 149 -2.45 -10.48 -5.94
C LEU A 149 -1.01 -10.94 -5.69
N LYS A 150 -0.38 -11.55 -6.68
CA LYS A 150 1.02 -11.98 -6.61
C LYS A 150 1.98 -10.79 -6.57
N ALA A 151 1.70 -9.74 -7.33
CA ALA A 151 2.44 -8.49 -7.25
C ALA A 151 2.26 -7.82 -5.87
N GLN A 152 1.04 -7.79 -5.35
CA GLN A 152 0.74 -7.28 -3.99
C GLN A 152 1.49 -8.08 -2.92
N TYR A 153 1.49 -9.40 -3.02
CA TYR A 153 2.22 -10.30 -2.12
C TYR A 153 3.71 -9.99 -2.08
N TYR A 154 4.38 -9.93 -3.24
CA TYR A 154 5.82 -9.61 -3.28
C TYR A 154 6.10 -8.18 -2.81
N ALA A 155 5.24 -7.22 -3.15
CA ALA A 155 5.38 -5.85 -2.69
C ALA A 155 5.27 -5.74 -1.16
N CYS A 156 4.32 -6.44 -0.55
CA CYS A 156 4.16 -6.52 0.91
C CYS A 156 5.37 -7.19 1.58
N LEU A 157 5.90 -8.27 0.99
CA LEU A 157 7.10 -8.91 1.50
C LEU A 157 8.30 -7.97 1.47
N VAL A 158 8.58 -7.34 0.32
CA VAL A 158 9.66 -6.36 0.19
C VAL A 158 9.49 -5.23 1.19
N TYR A 159 8.27 -4.68 1.32
CA TYR A 159 7.98 -3.63 2.30
C TYR A 159 8.26 -4.10 3.73
N SER A 160 7.85 -5.32 4.11
CA SER A 160 8.12 -5.87 5.44
C SER A 160 9.62 -5.92 5.75
N TYR A 161 10.44 -6.32 4.78
CA TYR A 161 11.90 -6.34 4.89
C TYR A 161 12.51 -4.94 4.97
N GLN A 162 12.01 -4.01 4.15
CA GLN A 162 12.43 -2.61 4.19
C GLN A 162 12.09 -1.95 5.54
N ALA A 163 10.94 -2.28 6.13
CA ALA A 163 10.44 -1.70 7.35
C ALA A 163 11.00 -2.33 8.64
N LEU A 164 11.12 -3.66 8.70
CA LEU A 164 11.29 -4.36 9.96
C LEU A 164 12.59 -5.15 10.10
N ALA A 165 13.20 -5.56 8.98
CA ALA A 165 14.38 -6.42 8.99
C ALA A 165 15.66 -5.63 9.30
N SER A 166 16.68 -6.35 9.80
CA SER A 166 18.03 -5.81 9.90
C SER A 166 18.61 -5.51 8.51
N GLU A 167 19.61 -4.62 8.43
CA GLU A 167 20.27 -4.32 7.16
C GLU A 167 20.89 -5.56 6.51
N ALA A 168 21.57 -6.40 7.30
CA ALA A 168 22.16 -7.65 6.83
C ALA A 168 21.11 -8.58 6.22
N GLU A 169 20.00 -8.80 6.93
CA GLU A 169 18.93 -9.68 6.46
C GLU A 169 18.21 -9.12 5.23
N ARG A 170 17.89 -7.81 5.24
CA ARG A 170 17.29 -7.10 4.11
C ARG A 170 18.16 -7.22 2.85
N SER A 171 19.48 -7.08 2.98
CA SER A 171 20.41 -7.16 1.85
C SER A 171 20.41 -8.53 1.15
N VAL A 172 20.08 -9.60 1.89
CA VAL A 172 20.03 -10.97 1.36
C VAL A 172 18.64 -11.31 0.83
N ALA A 173 17.58 -10.98 1.59
CA ALA A 173 16.22 -11.41 1.29
C ALA A 173 15.52 -10.58 0.20
N THR A 174 15.83 -9.28 0.10
CA THR A 174 15.09 -8.36 -0.78
C THR A 174 15.37 -8.56 -2.28
N PRO A 175 16.61 -8.77 -2.75
CA PRO A 175 16.90 -8.91 -4.18
C PRO A 175 16.05 -9.96 -4.93
N PRO A 176 15.95 -11.23 -4.48
CA PRO A 176 15.13 -12.21 -5.19
C PRO A 176 13.64 -11.87 -5.19
N LEU A 177 13.13 -11.25 -4.11
CA LEU A 177 11.74 -10.80 -4.04
C LEU A 177 11.44 -9.67 -5.02
N LEU A 178 12.39 -8.75 -5.21
CA LEU A 178 12.29 -7.68 -6.20
C LEU A 178 12.31 -8.21 -7.64
N ASP A 179 13.11 -9.24 -7.91
CA ASP A 179 13.12 -9.87 -9.23
C ASP A 179 11.76 -10.54 -9.52
N CYS A 180 11.18 -11.22 -8.53
CA CYS A 180 9.82 -11.76 -8.64
C CYS A 180 8.78 -10.65 -8.86
N LEU A 181 8.82 -9.57 -8.09
CA LEU A 181 7.93 -8.42 -8.23
C LEU A 181 8.05 -7.76 -9.62
N TYR A 182 9.27 -7.55 -10.09
CA TYR A 182 9.55 -6.96 -11.40
C TYR A 182 8.96 -7.81 -12.52
N ASN A 183 9.20 -9.12 -12.51
CA ASN A 183 8.68 -10.03 -13.50
C ASN A 183 7.14 -10.07 -13.50
N GLU A 184 6.53 -10.01 -12.31
CA GLU A 184 5.08 -9.96 -12.19
C GLU A 184 4.49 -8.66 -12.75
N ILE A 185 5.12 -7.50 -12.48
CA ILE A 185 4.69 -6.21 -13.04
C ILE A 185 4.81 -6.21 -14.57
N ILE A 186 5.90 -6.76 -15.13
CA ILE A 186 6.05 -6.91 -16.59
C ILE A 186 4.96 -7.82 -17.16
N PHE A 187 4.67 -8.93 -16.50
CA PHE A 187 3.60 -9.83 -16.91
C PHE A 187 2.25 -9.11 -16.89
N MET A 188 1.87 -8.46 -15.77
CA MET A 188 0.61 -7.71 -15.65
C MET A 188 0.44 -6.64 -16.71
N THR A 189 1.49 -5.88 -16.99
CA THR A 189 1.46 -4.76 -17.95
C THR A 189 1.45 -5.22 -19.41
N SER A 190 1.62 -6.52 -19.68
CA SER A 190 1.40 -7.10 -21.00
C SER A 190 -0.09 -7.40 -21.29
N TRP A 191 -0.96 -7.29 -20.28
CA TRP A 191 -2.42 -7.42 -20.41
C TRP A 191 -3.08 -6.05 -20.63
N PRO A 192 -4.35 -5.98 -21.11
CA PRO A 192 -5.05 -4.70 -21.31
C PRO A 192 -5.06 -3.84 -20.04
N THR A 193 -4.68 -2.57 -20.17
CA THR A 193 -4.42 -1.63 -19.07
C THR A 193 -5.58 -1.50 -18.07
N GLU A 194 -6.83 -1.63 -18.53
CA GLU A 194 -8.04 -1.47 -17.73
C GLU A 194 -8.14 -2.50 -16.59
N SER A 195 -7.64 -3.72 -16.77
CA SER A 195 -7.77 -4.80 -15.76
C SER A 195 -6.79 -4.71 -14.59
N VAL A 196 -5.71 -3.93 -14.73
CA VAL A 196 -4.62 -3.85 -13.74
C VAL A 196 -4.40 -2.45 -13.16
N SER A 197 -4.98 -1.43 -13.79
CA SER A 197 -4.72 -0.02 -13.45
C SER A 197 -5.04 0.32 -12.00
N HIS A 198 -6.14 -0.17 -11.42
CA HIS A 198 -6.50 0.23 -10.05
C HIS A 198 -5.64 -0.36 -8.92
N ASN A 199 -4.77 -1.33 -9.19
CA ASN A 199 -4.06 -2.08 -8.14
C ASN A 199 -2.53 -2.15 -8.33
N ILE A 200 -1.98 -1.44 -9.31
CA ILE A 200 -0.55 -1.51 -9.64
C ILE A 200 0.30 -0.51 -8.86
N SER A 201 -0.30 0.57 -8.33
CA SER A 201 0.43 1.70 -7.75
C SER A 201 1.32 1.31 -6.58
N PHE A 202 0.83 0.48 -5.64
CA PHE A 202 1.62 0.01 -4.52
C PHE A 202 2.78 -0.91 -4.92
N PRO A 203 2.56 -1.99 -5.70
CA PRO A 203 3.64 -2.77 -6.28
C PRO A 203 4.69 -1.93 -7.01
N LEU A 204 4.25 -0.97 -7.81
CA LEU A 204 5.11 -0.11 -8.59
C LEU A 204 5.91 0.87 -7.72
N PHE A 205 5.30 1.41 -6.67
CA PHE A 205 5.98 2.23 -5.68
C PHE A 205 7.09 1.46 -4.99
N ILE A 206 6.80 0.25 -4.49
CA ILE A 206 7.80 -0.60 -3.81
C ILE A 206 8.96 -0.93 -4.76
N LEU A 207 8.68 -1.32 -6.00
CA LEU A 207 9.72 -1.51 -7.02
C LEU A 207 10.53 -0.21 -7.26
N GLY A 208 9.86 0.94 -7.26
CA GLY A 208 10.46 2.27 -7.40
C GLY A 208 11.45 2.57 -6.29
N THR A 209 11.10 2.29 -5.04
CA THR A 209 12.00 2.50 -3.89
C THR A 209 13.28 1.67 -3.95
N ALA A 210 13.26 0.56 -4.68
CA ALA A 210 14.44 -0.30 -4.88
C ALA A 210 15.24 0.01 -6.15
N SER A 211 14.74 0.91 -7.01
CA SER A 211 15.32 1.19 -8.33
C SER A 211 16.28 2.38 -8.35
N GLN A 212 16.80 2.81 -7.19
CA GLN A 212 17.61 4.02 -7.02
C GLN A 212 18.84 4.09 -7.93
N LEU A 213 19.46 2.94 -8.22
CA LEU A 213 20.69 2.84 -9.01
C LEU A 213 20.45 2.31 -10.45
N TYR A 214 19.18 2.12 -10.84
CA TYR A 214 18.82 1.45 -12.09
C TYR A 214 17.96 2.36 -12.97
N THR A 215 18.60 3.24 -13.74
CA THR A 215 17.92 4.23 -14.59
C THR A 215 16.88 3.63 -15.52
N GLU A 216 17.16 2.46 -16.12
CA GLU A 216 16.18 1.77 -16.98
C GLU A 216 14.89 1.40 -16.24
N LYS A 217 15.02 0.91 -15.00
CA LYS A 217 13.88 0.59 -14.13
C LYS A 217 13.13 1.88 -13.74
N GLN A 218 13.84 2.96 -13.44
CA GLN A 218 13.22 4.25 -13.14
C GLN A 218 12.35 4.75 -14.30
N VAL A 219 12.88 4.75 -15.53
CA VAL A 219 12.13 5.17 -16.73
C VAL A 219 10.88 4.33 -16.94
N MET A 220 10.97 3.00 -16.78
CA MET A 220 9.83 2.10 -16.87
C MET A 220 8.78 2.42 -15.80
N ILE A 221 9.21 2.68 -14.57
CA ILE A 221 8.33 3.03 -13.45
C ILE A 221 7.63 4.37 -13.69
N GLU A 222 8.33 5.39 -14.17
CA GLU A 222 7.72 6.68 -14.51
C GLU A 222 6.64 6.54 -15.59
N ARG A 223 6.93 5.75 -16.63
CA ARG A 223 5.99 5.49 -17.72
C ARG A 223 4.73 4.82 -17.17
N LEU A 224 4.89 3.75 -16.39
CA LEU A 224 3.76 3.01 -15.83
C LEU A 224 2.92 3.86 -14.88
N PHE A 225 3.53 4.71 -14.03
CA PHE A 225 2.77 5.66 -13.22
C PHE A 225 1.99 6.67 -14.07
N THR A 226 2.60 7.19 -15.15
CA THR A 226 1.96 8.16 -16.04
C THR A 226 0.76 7.54 -16.77
N GLU A 227 0.92 6.33 -17.30
CA GLU A 227 -0.15 5.55 -17.93
C GLU A 227 -1.27 5.23 -16.92
N ASN A 228 -0.90 4.86 -15.70
CA ASN A 228 -1.83 4.59 -14.62
C ASN A 228 -2.68 5.80 -14.23
N ILE A 229 -2.05 6.97 -14.05
CA ILE A 229 -2.73 8.23 -13.74
C ILE A 229 -3.69 8.62 -14.87
N ALA A 230 -3.26 8.45 -16.12
CA ALA A 230 -4.10 8.75 -17.29
C ALA A 230 -5.32 7.82 -17.38
N ALA A 231 -5.16 6.54 -17.04
CA ALA A 231 -6.24 5.54 -17.09
C ALA A 231 -7.24 5.69 -15.93
N THR A 232 -6.77 5.98 -14.72
CA THR A 232 -7.60 5.97 -13.50
C THR A 232 -8.10 7.35 -13.07
N GLY A 233 -7.42 8.42 -13.48
CA GLY A 233 -7.65 9.77 -12.96
C GLY A 233 -7.18 9.96 -11.51
N PHE A 234 -6.44 9.00 -10.93
CA PHE A 234 -5.92 9.08 -9.56
C PHE A 234 -4.69 9.98 -9.49
N SER A 235 -4.94 11.29 -9.37
CA SER A 235 -3.87 12.30 -9.27
C SER A 235 -2.98 12.15 -8.03
N CYS A 236 -3.40 11.40 -7.01
CA CYS A 236 -2.55 11.08 -5.85
C CYS A 236 -1.24 10.38 -6.25
N ASN A 237 -1.27 9.58 -7.32
CA ASN A 237 -0.10 8.88 -7.83
C ASN A 237 0.94 9.82 -8.46
N SER A 238 0.56 11.06 -8.79
CA SER A 238 1.54 12.09 -9.18
C SER A 238 2.45 12.48 -8.01
N ALA A 239 1.92 12.54 -6.78
CA ALA A 239 2.71 12.82 -5.59
C ALA A 239 3.66 11.64 -5.25
N VAL A 240 3.19 10.40 -5.46
CA VAL A 240 4.02 9.19 -5.34
C VAL A 240 5.20 9.23 -6.31
N LEU A 241 4.94 9.53 -7.58
CA LEU A 241 5.99 9.64 -8.60
C LEU A 241 6.98 10.76 -8.29
N GLN A 242 6.49 11.91 -7.81
CA GLN A 242 7.37 13.00 -7.40
C GLN A 242 8.27 12.61 -6.23
N PHE A 243 7.73 11.92 -5.22
CA PHE A 243 8.52 11.38 -4.12
C PHE A 243 9.64 10.45 -4.64
N LEU A 244 9.32 9.53 -5.54
CA LEU A 244 10.31 8.60 -6.12
C LEU A 244 11.43 9.35 -6.84
N ARG A 245 11.10 10.36 -7.64
CA ARG A 245 12.10 11.21 -8.32
C ARG A 245 13.01 11.92 -7.34
N ASP A 246 12.44 12.54 -6.32
CA ASP A 246 13.21 13.23 -5.29
C ASP A 246 14.12 12.26 -4.54
N PHE A 247 13.63 11.06 -4.26
CA PHE A 247 14.39 10.01 -3.60
C PHE A 247 15.54 9.48 -4.49
N TRP A 248 15.29 9.17 -5.76
CA TRP A 248 16.32 8.75 -6.71
C TRP A 248 17.42 9.82 -6.86
N ASN A 249 17.05 11.10 -6.95
CA ASN A 249 17.98 12.21 -7.03
C ASN A 249 18.84 12.34 -5.76
N ALA A 250 18.24 12.19 -4.58
CA ALA A 250 18.96 12.24 -3.31
C ALA A 250 19.97 11.08 -3.20
N THR A 251 19.63 9.89 -3.68
CA THR A 251 20.55 8.75 -3.71
C THR A 251 21.67 8.95 -4.71
N ALA A 252 21.39 9.48 -5.90
CA ALA A 252 22.41 9.82 -6.89
C ALA A 252 23.42 10.85 -6.35
N ALA A 253 22.99 11.73 -5.45
CA ALA A 253 23.84 12.71 -4.75
C ALA A 253 24.65 12.12 -3.56
N GLY A 254 24.51 10.81 -3.27
CA GLY A 254 25.31 10.10 -2.26
C GLY A 254 24.56 9.70 -0.98
N SER A 255 23.25 9.91 -0.87
CA SER A 255 22.45 9.43 0.27
C SER A 255 21.98 7.99 0.06
N THR A 256 22.61 7.02 0.75
CA THR A 256 22.23 5.59 0.67
C THR A 256 21.16 5.18 1.68
N GLN A 257 20.39 6.13 2.20
CA GLN A 257 19.39 5.85 3.21
C GLN A 257 18.21 5.05 2.65
N ASN A 258 17.64 4.16 3.48
CA ASN A 258 16.36 3.51 3.22
C ASN A 258 15.29 4.58 2.94
N TRP A 259 14.39 4.33 1.97
CA TRP A 259 13.33 5.27 1.60
C TRP A 259 12.45 5.67 2.80
N ILE A 260 12.21 4.76 3.75
CA ILE A 260 11.44 5.02 4.96
C ILE A 260 12.14 6.08 5.81
N GLN A 261 13.47 5.97 5.96
CA GLN A 261 14.28 6.94 6.67
C GLN A 261 14.36 8.26 5.91
N TYR A 262 14.53 8.22 4.59
CA TYR A 262 14.51 9.40 3.74
C TYR A 262 13.19 10.17 3.87
N ALA A 263 12.06 9.47 3.79
CA ALA A 263 10.73 10.07 3.91
C ALA A 263 10.53 10.71 5.29
N ARG A 264 11.01 10.05 6.35
CA ARG A 264 10.98 10.58 7.72
C ARG A 264 11.85 11.83 7.88
N ASP A 265 13.07 11.82 7.36
CA ASP A 265 14.02 12.93 7.48
C ASP A 265 13.61 14.16 6.65
N ASN A 266 12.72 13.97 5.67
CA ASN A 266 12.24 15.00 4.77
C ASN A 266 10.73 15.27 4.93
N GLU A 267 10.11 14.89 6.05
CA GLU A 267 8.66 15.00 6.26
C GLU A 267 8.13 16.44 6.04
N GLU A 268 8.90 17.47 6.38
CA GLU A 268 8.50 18.88 6.17
C GLU A 268 8.51 19.29 4.69
N ARG A 269 9.32 18.62 3.86
CA ARG A 269 9.48 18.90 2.42
C ARG A 269 8.59 18.00 1.57
N ILE A 270 8.41 16.76 1.99
CA ILE A 270 7.62 15.74 1.32
C ILE A 270 6.20 15.84 1.83
N SER A 271 5.32 16.38 0.99
CA SER A 271 3.89 16.32 1.30
C SER A 271 3.46 14.85 1.44
N PRO A 272 2.63 14.51 2.44
CA PRO A 272 2.13 13.15 2.59
C PRO A 272 1.40 12.74 1.30
N PHE A 273 1.55 11.48 0.90
CA PHE A 273 0.99 10.95 -0.35
C PHE A 273 0.29 9.62 -0.13
N ILE A 274 -0.77 9.31 -0.87
CA ILE A 274 -1.39 7.97 -0.83
C ILE A 274 -0.84 7.17 -2.01
N VAL A 275 -0.42 5.94 -1.74
CA VAL A 275 -0.05 4.97 -2.78
C VAL A 275 -1.28 4.11 -3.08
N PHE A 276 -2.19 4.63 -3.92
CA PHE A 276 -3.48 4.00 -4.23
C PHE A 276 -3.48 3.43 -5.64
#